data_AF-A0A8J2JSR6-F1
#
_entry.id   AF-A0A8J2JSR6-F1
#
_cell.length_a   1.000
_cell.length_b   1.000
_cell.length_c   1.000
_cell.angle_alpha   90.00
_cell.angle_beta   90.00
_cell.angle_gamma   90.00
#
_symmetry.space_group_name_H-M   'P 1'
#
loop_
_entity.id
_entity.type
_entity.pdbx_description
1 polymer ?
#
loop_
_entity_poly.entity_id
_entity_poly.type
_entity_poly.pdbx_seq_one_letter_code
_entity_poly.pdbx_strand_id
1 'polypeptide(L)'
;MNRKLRTLVPSAPKNLEPKLVNSENLEEREALRKERQKVNYDRRHGVREHETLQAGDTVWIKDVKTWGQIEEKASTPWSFIVKTPRGPLRRNSFHLVKVETG
;
A
#
# COMPACT_ATOMS: atom_id res chain seq x y z
N MET A 1 -7.02 -26.33 -17.95
CA MET A 1 -8.40 -26.50 -17.44
C MET A 1 -8.48 -27.87 -16.77
N ASN A 2 -8.29 -27.95 -15.45
CA ASN A 2 -8.22 -29.21 -14.71
C ASN A 2 -9.58 -29.64 -14.13
N ARG A 3 -10.68 -29.28 -14.82
CA ARG A 3 -12.05 -29.57 -14.39
C ARG A 3 -12.63 -30.63 -15.32
N LYS A 4 -13.06 -31.77 -14.76
CA LYS A 4 -13.72 -32.85 -15.50
C LYS A 4 -15.13 -32.41 -15.89
N LEU A 5 -15.38 -32.27 -17.19
CA LEU A 5 -16.72 -31.97 -17.70
C LEU A 5 -17.64 -33.18 -17.44
N ARG A 6 -18.82 -32.95 -16.83
CA ARG A 6 -19.84 -33.98 -16.62
C ARG A 6 -20.71 -34.09 -17.87
N THR A 7 -20.16 -34.66 -18.93
CA THR A 7 -20.86 -34.84 -20.21
C THR A 7 -21.14 -36.32 -20.46
N LEU A 8 -22.33 -36.62 -21.01
CA LEU A 8 -22.71 -37.97 -21.46
C LEU A 8 -22.14 -38.32 -22.84
N VAL A 9 -21.56 -37.33 -23.53
CA VAL A 9 -20.96 -37.51 -24.86
C VAL A 9 -19.62 -38.25 -24.70
N PRO A 10 -19.41 -39.39 -25.40
CA PRO A 10 -18.13 -40.09 -25.36
C PRO A 10 -17.03 -39.23 -26.01
N SER A 11 -15.90 -39.10 -25.33
CA SER A 11 -14.71 -38.42 -25.84
C SER A 11 -13.51 -39.36 -25.84
N ALA A 12 -12.61 -39.22 -26.82
CA ALA A 12 -11.36 -39.97 -26.83
C ALA A 12 -10.54 -39.71 -25.54
N PRO A 13 -9.91 -40.74 -24.94
CA PRO A 13 -9.21 -40.62 -23.66
C PRO A 13 -8.06 -39.60 -23.68
N LYS A 14 -7.38 -39.44 -24.82
CA LYS A 14 -6.36 -38.38 -25.06
C LYS A 14 -6.87 -36.95 -24.83
N ASN A 15 -8.17 -36.71 -24.95
CA ASN A 15 -8.78 -35.39 -24.74
C ASN A 15 -9.14 -35.15 -23.26
N LEU A 16 -9.11 -36.20 -22.42
CA LEU A 16 -9.39 -36.12 -20.99
C LEU A 16 -8.12 -35.82 -20.18
N GLU A 17 -6.94 -35.92 -20.79
CA GLU A 17 -5.69 -35.59 -20.14
C GLU A 17 -5.59 -34.08 -19.91
N PRO A 18 -5.36 -33.64 -18.66
CA PRO A 18 -5.24 -32.22 -18.38
C PRO A 18 -3.95 -31.69 -19.01
N LYS A 19 -4.10 -30.77 -19.96
CA LYS A 19 -2.98 -29.98 -20.47
C LYS A 19 -2.48 -29.06 -19.35
N LEU A 20 -1.39 -29.46 -18.70
CA LEU A 20 -0.65 -28.62 -17.79
C LEU A 20 0.04 -27.54 -18.63
N VAL A 21 -0.23 -26.28 -18.33
CA VAL A 21 0.48 -25.16 -18.93
C VAL A 21 1.85 -25.10 -18.25
N ASN A 22 2.94 -25.08 -19.03
CA ASN A 22 4.30 -24.92 -18.50
C ASN A 22 4.34 -23.72 -17.54
N SER A 23 4.68 -23.97 -16.27
CA SER A 23 4.46 -23.06 -15.14
C SER A 23 5.41 -21.85 -15.15
N GLU A 24 6.66 -22.03 -15.56
CA GLU A 24 7.70 -20.99 -15.48
C GLU A 24 7.32 -19.72 -16.27
N ASN A 25 6.94 -19.88 -17.54
CA ASN A 25 6.48 -18.77 -18.39
C ASN A 25 5.19 -18.12 -17.87
N LEU A 26 4.36 -18.85 -17.11
CA LEU A 26 3.12 -18.33 -16.57
C LEU A 26 3.37 -17.52 -15.29
N GLU A 27 4.28 -18.00 -14.44
CA GLU A 27 4.69 -17.31 -13.21
C GLU A 27 5.33 -15.96 -13.51
N GLU A 28 6.24 -15.90 -14.49
CA GLU A 28 6.85 -14.64 -14.93
C GLU A 28 5.81 -13.65 -15.44
N ARG A 29 4.88 -14.11 -16.28
CA ARG A 29 3.79 -13.27 -16.81
C ARG A 29 2.88 -12.75 -15.70
N GLU A 30 2.53 -13.59 -14.73
CA GLU A 30 1.71 -13.18 -13.59
C GLU A 30 2.48 -12.21 -12.67
N ALA A 31 3.78 -12.41 -12.47
CA ALA A 31 4.61 -11.49 -11.69
C ALA A 31 4.64 -10.10 -12.35
N LEU A 32 4.91 -10.03 -13.65
CA LEU A 32 4.87 -8.78 -14.42
C LEU A 32 3.47 -8.14 -14.39
N ARG A 33 2.41 -8.95 -14.46
CA ARG A 33 1.02 -8.45 -14.38
C ARG A 33 0.74 -7.83 -13.02
N LYS A 34 1.14 -8.48 -11.92
CA LYS A 34 0.99 -7.99 -10.55
C LYS A 34 1.79 -6.71 -10.32
N GLU A 35 3.01 -6.65 -10.82
CA GLU A 35 3.86 -5.45 -10.73
C GLU A 35 3.21 -4.25 -11.44
N ARG A 36 2.78 -4.45 -12.70
CA ARG A 36 2.05 -3.40 -13.44
C ARG A 36 0.76 -2.99 -12.73
N GLN A 37 0.04 -3.95 -12.15
CA GLN A 37 -1.17 -3.66 -11.39
C GLN A 37 -0.85 -2.78 -10.17
N LYS A 38 0.21 -3.10 -9.41
CA LYS A 38 0.69 -2.30 -8.28
C LYS A 38 1.05 -0.89 -8.73
N VAL A 39 1.91 -0.74 -9.74
CA VAL A 39 2.35 0.58 -10.24
C VAL A 39 1.15 1.42 -10.72
N ASN A 40 0.21 0.82 -11.45
CA ASN A 40 -0.97 1.54 -11.93
C ASN A 40 -1.90 1.95 -10.78
N TYR A 41 -2.06 1.10 -9.77
CA TYR A 41 -2.82 1.41 -8.57
C TYR A 41 -2.17 2.55 -7.78
N ASP A 42 -0.88 2.42 -7.49
CA ASP A 42 -0.10 3.41 -6.75
C ASP A 42 -0.13 4.78 -7.44
N ARG A 43 0.04 4.80 -8.78
CA ARG A 43 -0.07 6.02 -9.59
C ARG A 43 -1.48 6.61 -9.57
N ARG A 44 -2.53 5.79 -9.71
CA ARG A 44 -3.93 6.27 -9.74
C ARG A 44 -4.36 6.84 -8.38
N HIS A 45 -3.94 6.21 -7.30
CA HIS A 45 -4.35 6.57 -5.95
C HIS A 45 -3.35 7.48 -5.24
N GLY A 46 -2.25 7.85 -5.90
CA GLY A 46 -1.22 8.72 -5.34
C GLY A 46 -0.59 8.13 -4.09
N VAL A 47 -0.37 6.81 -4.06
CA VAL A 47 0.31 6.13 -2.95
C VAL A 47 1.73 6.70 -2.87
N ARG A 48 2.11 7.13 -1.67
CA ARG A 48 3.43 7.70 -1.40
C ARG A 48 3.99 7.01 -0.18
N GLU A 49 5.31 6.83 -0.17
CA GLU A 49 6.00 6.46 1.07
C GLU A 49 5.87 7.61 2.07
N HIS A 50 5.43 7.27 3.27
CA HIS A 50 5.26 8.24 4.35
C HIS A 50 6.57 8.35 5.13
N GLU A 51 7.07 9.58 5.33
CA GLU A 51 8.19 9.84 6.22
C GLU A 51 7.88 9.33 7.62
N THR A 52 8.83 8.60 8.21
CA THR A 52 8.70 8.08 9.56
C THR A 52 9.00 9.19 10.55
N LEU A 53 7.93 9.77 11.10
CA LEU A 53 8.02 10.79 12.13
C LEU A 53 8.24 10.15 13.52
N GLN A 54 9.16 10.71 14.29
CA GLN A 54 9.45 10.27 15.66
C GLN A 54 9.03 11.33 16.69
N ALA A 55 8.84 10.87 17.93
CA ALA A 55 8.65 11.77 19.06
C ALA A 55 9.88 12.68 19.20
N GLY A 56 9.64 13.98 19.37
CA GLY A 56 10.68 15.00 19.42
C GLY A 56 10.92 15.74 18.10
N ASP A 57 10.46 15.24 16.95
CA ASP A 57 10.65 15.90 15.66
C ASP A 57 9.86 17.23 15.57
N THR A 58 10.52 18.27 15.05
CA THR A 58 9.87 19.53 14.68
C THR A 58 9.17 19.36 13.33
N VAL A 59 7.87 19.64 13.31
CA VAL A 59 7.02 19.51 12.13
C VAL A 59 6.27 20.80 11.81
N TRP A 60 6.15 21.08 10.52
CA TRP A 60 5.24 22.08 10.01
C TRP A 60 3.87 21.45 9.75
N ILE A 61 2.83 21.98 10.38
CA ILE A 61 1.45 21.51 10.21
C ILE A 61 0.81 22.30 9.06
N LYS A 62 0.54 21.62 7.92
CA LYS A 62 0.00 22.27 6.71
C LYS A 62 -1.39 22.90 6.92
N ASP A 63 -2.25 22.23 7.68
CA ASP A 63 -3.65 22.64 7.85
C ASP A 63 -3.76 23.89 8.74
N VAL A 64 -3.09 23.87 9.89
CA VAL A 64 -3.10 24.98 10.87
C VAL A 64 -2.05 26.05 10.53
N LYS A 65 -1.18 25.79 9.54
CA LYS A 65 -0.06 26.66 9.13
C LYS A 65 0.77 27.11 10.33
N THR A 66 1.12 26.17 11.20
CA THR A 66 1.82 26.43 12.46
C THR A 66 2.90 25.38 12.69
N TRP A 67 3.97 25.79 13.36
CA TRP A 67 5.02 24.90 13.84
C TRP A 67 4.58 24.12 15.06
N GLY A 68 5.02 22.87 15.17
CA GLY A 68 4.80 22.06 16.35
C GLY A 68 5.86 20.99 16.50
N GLN A 69 5.91 20.39 17.68
CA GLN A 69 6.79 19.27 17.97
C GLN A 69 5.95 18.03 18.21
N ILE A 70 6.37 16.90 17.65
CA ILE A 70 5.67 15.63 17.88
C ILE A 70 5.93 15.18 19.31
N GLU A 71 4.88 14.92 20.06
CA GLU A 71 4.96 14.39 21.42
C GLU A 71 4.92 12.86 21.37
N GLU A 72 3.89 12.30 20.75
CA GLU A 72 3.72 10.85 20.66
C GLU A 72 2.87 10.42 19.45
N LYS A 73 2.89 9.12 19.17
CA LYS A 73 1.95 8.48 18.24
C LYS A 73 0.59 8.37 18.92
N ALA A 74 -0.46 8.77 18.22
CA ALA A 74 -1.82 8.57 18.70
C ALA A 74 -2.20 7.08 18.59
N SER A 75 -3.26 6.68 19.30
CA SER A 75 -3.81 5.31 19.26
C SER A 75 -4.24 4.86 17.86
N THR A 76 -4.58 5.78 16.97
CA THR A 76 -4.99 5.47 15.59
C THR A 76 -3.81 5.48 14.61
N PRO A 77 -3.85 4.64 13.56
CA PRO A 77 -2.81 4.61 12.53
C PRO A 77 -2.52 5.99 11.93
N TRP A 78 -1.24 6.22 11.60
CA TRP A 78 -0.74 7.44 10.93
C TRP A 78 -1.13 8.76 11.59
N SER A 79 -1.53 8.74 12.86
CA SER A 79 -1.90 9.95 13.60
C SER A 79 -0.89 10.21 14.71
N PHE A 80 -0.55 11.48 14.91
CA PHE A 80 0.39 11.95 15.92
C PHE A 80 -0.27 13.02 16.78
N ILE A 81 0.17 13.10 18.03
CA ILE A 81 -0.11 14.21 18.93
C ILE A 81 1.04 15.20 18.78
N VAL A 82 0.71 16.41 18.35
CA VAL A 82 1.67 17.48 18.09
C VAL A 82 1.44 18.59 19.10
N LYS A 83 2.49 18.94 19.84
CA LYS A 83 2.50 20.08 20.74
C LYS A 83 2.67 21.36 19.93
N THR A 84 1.64 22.19 19.94
CA THR A 84 1.64 23.51 19.31
C THR A 84 1.58 24.60 20.39
N PRO A 85 1.92 25.87 20.07
CA PRO A 85 1.80 26.98 21.02
C PRO A 85 0.37 27.18 21.57
N ARG A 86 -0.64 26.70 20.84
CA ARG A 86 -2.07 26.80 21.24
C ARG A 86 -2.55 25.59 22.05
N GLY A 87 -1.69 24.57 22.23
CA GLY A 87 -2.02 23.32 22.91
C GLY A 87 -1.70 22.08 22.09
N PRO A 88 -1.92 20.88 22.66
CA PRO A 88 -1.73 19.61 21.97
C PRO A 88 -2.83 19.40 20.93
N LEU A 89 -2.44 18.96 19.73
CA LEU A 89 -3.33 18.73 18.62
C LEU A 89 -3.05 17.38 17.98
N ARG A 90 -4.10 16.57 17.80
CA ARG A 90 -4.02 15.34 17.03
C ARG A 90 -4.10 15.63 15.53
N ARG A 91 -3.13 15.14 14.75
CA ARG A 91 -3.10 15.27 13.28
C ARG A 91 -2.60 14.01 12.58
N ASN A 92 -3.13 13.77 11.39
CA ASN A 92 -2.61 12.73 10.49
C ASN A 92 -1.24 13.16 9.95
N SER A 93 -0.31 12.21 9.84
CA SER A 93 1.02 12.34 9.25
C SER A 93 1.01 13.01 7.88
N PHE A 94 -0.05 12.85 7.09
CA PHE A 94 -0.22 13.51 5.80
C PHE A 94 -0.16 15.06 5.89
N HIS A 95 -0.59 15.62 7.01
CA HIS A 95 -0.59 17.07 7.25
C HIS A 95 0.69 17.56 7.94
N LEU A 96 1.60 16.66 8.30
CA LEU A 96 2.84 16.96 9.00
C LEU A 96 4.00 16.90 8.00
N VAL A 97 4.84 17.92 8.00
CA VAL A 97 6.09 17.95 7.22
C VAL A 97 7.24 18.03 8.19
N LYS A 98 8.16 17.06 8.16
CA LYS A 98 9.38 17.15 8.95
C LYS A 98 10.20 18.33 8.44
N VAL A 99 10.68 19.15 9.37
CA VAL A 99 11.63 20.21 9.03
C VAL A 99 12.96 19.80 9.62
N GLU A 100 13.90 19.47 8.74
CA GLU A 100 15.27 19.20 9.13
C GLU A 100 15.84 20.49 9.71
N THR A 101 16.18 20.45 11.00
CA THR A 101 16.95 21.52 11.63
C THR A 101 18.40 21.19 11.32
N GLY A 102 18.99 21.92 10.37
CA GLY A 102 20.41 21.83 10.03
C GLY A 102 21.31 22.38 11.13
#